data_AF-A0A1V0QT79-F1
#
_entry.id   AF-A0A1V0QT79-F1
#
_cell.length_a   1.000
_cell.length_b   1.000
_cell.length_c   1.000
_cell.angle_alpha   90.00
_cell.angle_beta   90.00
_cell.angle_gamma   90.00
#
_symmetry.space_group_name_H-M   'P 1'
#
loop_
_entity.id
_entity.type
_entity.pdbx_description
1 polymer ?
#
loop_
_entity_poly.entity_id
_entity_poly.type
_entity_poly.pdbx_seq_one_letter_code
_entity_poly.pdbx_strand_id
1 'polypeptide(L)' 'MAESEDAVAIRHVTERLMKAHPELDAGLVQRSVQTAYEELRYARVRTYLPVLMERRAKDLLQPDDHTERPS' A
#
# COMPACT_ATOMS: atom_id res chain seq x y z
N MET A 1 -15.78 -16.84 10.18
CA MET A 1 -14.56 -17.10 9.40
C MET A 1 -13.50 -16.19 9.97
N ALA A 2 -12.39 -16.75 10.46
CA ALA A 2 -11.31 -15.93 10.99
C ALA A 2 -10.77 -15.06 9.84
N GLU A 3 -10.77 -13.75 10.04
CA GLU A 3 -10.19 -12.83 9.09
C GLU A 3 -8.69 -13.11 9.01
N SER A 4 -8.14 -13.31 7.82
CA SER A 4 -6.71 -13.56 7.65
C SER A 4 -5.90 -12.39 8.19
N GLU A 5 -4.73 -12.64 8.78
CA GLU A 5 -3.82 -11.58 9.25
C GLU A 5 -3.52 -10.55 8.15
N ASP A 6 -3.47 -10.99 6.90
CA ASP A 6 -3.32 -10.14 5.72
C ASP A 6 -4.50 -9.18 5.52
N ALA A 7 -5.74 -9.63 5.72
CA ALA A 7 -6.92 -8.79 5.60
C ALA A 7 -7.00 -7.75 6.72
N VAL A 8 -6.56 -8.12 7.92
CA VAL A 8 -6.38 -7.17 9.03
C VAL A 8 -5.32 -6.12 8.64
N ALA A 9 -4.16 -6.54 8.15
CA ALA A 9 -3.09 -5.63 7.73
C ALA A 9 -3.52 -4.66 6.61
N ILE A 10 -4.21 -5.15 5.58
CA ILE A 10 -4.76 -4.33 4.48
C ILE A 10 -5.71 -3.25 5.04
N ARG A 11 -6.63 -3.62 5.94
CA ARG A 11 -7.56 -2.66 6.56
C ARG A 11 -6.81 -1.59 7.35
N HIS A 12 -5.89 -2.00 8.23
CA HIS A 12 -5.11 -1.06 9.05
C HIS A 12 -4.26 -0.09 8.20
N VAL A 13 -3.67 -0.55 7.10
CA VAL A 13 -2.89 0.32 6.20
C VAL A 13 -3.83 1.30 5.48
N THR A 14 -4.97 0.82 4.98
CA THR A 14 -5.98 1.64 4.29
C THR A 14 -6.50 2.76 5.18
N GLU A 15 -6.92 2.43 6.41
CA GLU A 15 -7.45 3.42 7.37
C GLU A 15 -6.43 4.51 7.71
N ARG A 16 -5.15 4.13 7.90
CA ARG A 16 -4.09 5.11 8.17
C ARG A 16 -3.85 6.04 6.99
N LEU A 17 -3.83 5.51 5.76
CA LEU A 17 -3.62 6.33 4.56
C LEU A 17 -4.79 7.26 4.29
N MET A 18 -6.04 6.79 4.47
CA MET A 18 -7.22 7.64 4.35
C MET A 18 -7.22 8.77 5.39
N LYS A 19 -6.74 8.51 6.61
CA LYS A 19 -6.61 9.53 7.66
C LYS A 19 -5.49 10.52 7.37
N ALA A 20 -4.38 10.05 6.80
CA ALA A 20 -3.21 10.88 6.49
C ALA A 20 -3.41 11.74 5.24
N HIS A 21 -4.25 11.29 4.30
CA HIS A 21 -4.51 11.94 3.02
C HIS A 21 -6.01 12.12 2.77
N PRO A 22 -6.70 12.98 3.54
CA PRO A 22 -8.14 13.22 3.38
C PRO A 22 -8.52 13.82 2.02
N GLU A 23 -7.56 14.41 1.31
CA GLU A 23 -7.73 14.96 -0.04
C GLU A 23 -7.76 13.92 -1.16
N LEU A 24 -7.33 12.67 -0.89
CA LEU A 24 -7.28 11.61 -1.89
C LEU A 24 -8.59 10.82 -1.94
N ASP A 25 -8.95 10.36 -3.15
CA ASP A 25 -10.11 9.49 -3.34
C ASP A 25 -9.94 8.17 -2.56
N ALA A 26 -10.95 7.82 -1.78
CA ALA A 26 -10.94 6.59 -0.97
C ALA A 26 -10.77 5.32 -1.83
N GLY A 27 -11.36 5.31 -3.03
CA GLY A 27 -11.21 4.22 -3.99
C GLY A 27 -9.79 4.13 -4.54
N LEU A 28 -9.11 5.26 -4.75
CA LEU A 28 -7.69 5.30 -5.13
C LEU A 28 -6.81 4.72 -4.02
N VAL A 29 -7.02 5.12 -2.77
CA VAL A 29 -6.27 4.60 -1.62
C VAL A 29 -6.45 3.08 -1.49
N GLN A 30 -7.69 2.59 -1.58
CA GLN A 30 -7.97 1.15 -1.51
C GLN A 30 -7.27 0.36 -2.63
N ARG A 31 -7.34 0.84 -3.88
CA ARG A 31 -6.67 0.19 -5.02
C ARG A 31 -5.15 0.17 -4.84
N SER A 32 -4.54 1.28 -4.42
CA SER A 32 -3.09 1.35 -4.19
C SER A 32 -2.62 0.40 -3.09
N VAL A 33 -3.37 0.27 -2.00
CA VAL A 33 -3.04 -0.69 -0.92
C VAL A 33 -3.19 -2.13 -1.39
N GLN A 34 -4.24 -2.43 -2.17
CA GLN A 34 -4.46 -3.76 -2.73
C GLN A 34 -3.35 -4.15 -3.72
N THR A 35 -2.95 -3.25 -4.62
CA THR A 35 -1.83 -3.47 -5.55
C THR A 35 -0.52 -3.68 -4.78
N ALA A 36 -0.22 -2.87 -3.76
CA ALA A 36 0.96 -3.05 -2.94
C ALA A 36 0.97 -4.40 -2.21
N TYR A 37 -0.18 -4.86 -1.69
CA TYR A 37 -0.32 -6.20 -1.11
C TYR A 37 0.00 -7.29 -2.15
N GLU A 38 -0.56 -7.20 -3.35
CA GLU A 38 -0.37 -8.21 -4.39
C GLU A 38 1.08 -8.32 -4.89
N GLU A 39 1.79 -7.19 -4.97
CA GLU A 39 3.22 -7.15 -5.30
C GLU A 39 4.07 -7.81 -4.20
N LEU A 40 3.65 -7.69 -2.93
CA LEU A 40 4.45 -8.10 -1.78
C LEU A 40 4.04 -9.45 -1.18
N ARG A 41 2.85 -9.99 -1.49
CA ARG A 41 2.32 -11.24 -0.91
C ARG A 41 3.19 -12.47 -1.14
N TYR A 42 4.08 -12.40 -2.13
CA TYR A 42 5.06 -13.45 -2.45
C TYR A 42 6.39 -13.29 -1.70
N ALA A 43 6.56 -12.23 -0.90
CA ALA A 43 7.75 -12.03 -0.10
C ALA A 43 7.87 -13.13 0.98
N ARG A 44 9.06 -13.75 1.05
CA ARG A 44 9.38 -14.86 1.97
C ARG A 44 9.23 -14.53 3.45
N VAL A 45 9.15 -13.25 3.84
CA VAL A 45 9.05 -12.81 5.24
C VAL A 45 7.86 -11.86 5.40
N ARG A 46 6.71 -12.41 5.78
CA ARG A 46 5.42 -11.71 5.92
C ARG A 46 5.38 -10.70 7.07
N THR A 47 6.28 -10.80 8.05
CA THR A 47 6.38 -9.87 9.19
C THR A 47 6.61 -8.41 8.75
N TYR A 48 7.28 -8.20 7.61
CA TYR A 48 7.58 -6.86 7.09
C TYR A 48 6.59 -6.39 6.01
N LEU A 49 5.61 -7.23 5.66
CA LEU A 49 4.63 -6.94 4.61
C LEU A 49 3.92 -5.59 4.83
N PRO A 50 3.45 -5.23 6.05
CA PRO A 50 2.72 -3.98 6.25
C PRO A 50 3.58 -2.73 5.98
N VAL A 51 4.87 -2.79 6.36
CA VAL A 51 5.82 -1.67 6.18
C VAL A 51 6.18 -1.49 4.71
N LEU A 52 6.41 -2.60 4.00
CA LEU A 52 6.72 -2.58 2.57
C LEU A 52 5.51 -2.11 1.76
N MET A 53 4.30 -2.53 2.13
CA MET A 53 3.05 -2.11 1.49
C MET A 53 2.83 -0.61 1.64
N GLU A 54 3.00 -0.08 2.85
CA GLU A 54 2.84 1.35 3.11
C GLU A 54 3.83 2.19 2.28
N ARG A 55 5.09 1.76 2.20
CA ARG A 55 6.10 2.45 1.39
C ARG A 55 5.73 2.46 -0.08
N ARG A 56 5.37 1.29 -0.63
CA ARG A 56 5.00 1.17 -2.05
C ARG A 56 3.73 1.97 -2.38
N ALA A 57 2.74 1.95 -1.50
CA ALA A 57 1.54 2.76 -1.67
C ALA A 57 1.87 4.26 -1.71
N LYS A 58 2.78 4.73 -0.86
CA LYS A 58 3.25 6.13 -0.89
C LYS A 58 3.91 6.48 -2.22
N ASP A 59 4.81 5.63 -2.72
CA ASP A 59 5.48 5.84 -4.01
C ASP A 59 4.46 5.94 -5.16
N LEU A 60 3.40 5.13 -5.14
CA LEU A 60 2.33 5.14 -6.16
C LEU A 60 1.38 6.35 -6.06
N LEU A 61 1.29 6.97 -4.87
CA LEU A 61 0.44 8.14 -4.64
C LEU A 61 1.15 9.45 -5.00
N GLN A 62 2.48 9.43 -5.12
CA GLN A 62 3.22 10.56 -5.63
C GLN A 62 3.06 10.60 -7.16
N PRO A 63 2.59 11.71 -7.76
CA PRO A 63 2.66 11.87 -9.20
C PRO A 63 4.13 11.80 -9.61
N ASP A 64 4.44 10.97 -10.60
CA ASP A 64 5.80 10.68 -11.10
C ASP A 64 6.73 11.91 -11.08
N ASP A 65 7.62 11.99 -10.09
CA ASP A 65 8.82 12.84 -10.13
C ASP A 65 10.08 12.00 -10.44
N HIS A 66 9.88 10.78 -10.96
CA HIS A 66 10.95 9.92 -11.45
C HIS A 66 10.61 9.29 -12.81
N THR A 67 10.02 10.07 -13.72
CA THR A 67 10.41 9.95 -15.13
C THR A 67 11.68 10.77 -15.30
N GLU A 68 12.84 10.16 -15.03
CA GLU A 68 14.13 10.42 -15.67
C GLU A 68 15.25 9.87 -14.79
N ARG A 69 15.80 8.73 -15.20
CA ARG A 69 17.22 8.48 -14.96
C ARG A 69 17.83 7.93 -16.24
N PRO A 70 18.54 8.76 -17.02
CA PRO A 70 19.35 8.30 -18.14
C PRO A 70 20.64 7.68 -17.58
N SER A 71 21.00 6.50 -18.06
CA SER A 71 22.37 6.02 -18.33
C SER A 71 22.30 4.62 -18.94
#